data_AF-A0A2I0VLC2-F1
#
_entry.id   AF-A0A2I0VLC2-F1
#
_cell.length_a   1.000
_cell.length_b   1.000
_cell.length_c   1.000
_cell.angle_alpha   90.00
_cell.angle_beta   90.00
_cell.angle_gamma   90.00
#
_symmetry.space_group_name_H-M   'P 1'
#
loop_
_entity.id
_entity.type
_entity.pdbx_description
1 polymer ?
#
loop_
_entity_poly.entity_id
_entity_poly.type
_entity_poly.pdbx_seq_one_letter_code
_entity_poly.pdbx_strand_id
1 'polypeptide(L)'
;MNGSVIEDDVVQVKDEASDSESITYESTEMEPLDDRALLHLDEGSDEHANLKHYFLVSIGSLAERCSVLAIRRLVHCSSVMGRAQIEAFKLYERALAEKNGGNPNLNMGWYGTSIDGVRKIVKNGFGSDGVPMGGPFGFGICIYGGSSPANCVLSSVADANGFKYLIFCRVILGKTEQFLPGTKPFGPSSDEFDSCVDDQQFPQKYIVRYSDAKTRVLPLYVLTVQLDTQSKGSLNEIVTRPHSPWISFNKLIYILSKGLSSSKICLIKKFHVKYMERKISREQLVTHLRQTVGDHLLKSIIRKFQQRL
;
A
#
# COMPACT_ATOMS: atom_id res chain seq x y z
N MET A 1 42.23 71.10 25.64
CA MET A 1 41.03 71.03 26.49
C MET A 1 39.83 71.04 25.57
N ASN A 2 39.01 69.99 25.66
CA ASN A 2 37.66 69.81 25.10
C ASN A 2 37.59 69.77 23.56
N GLY A 3 36.97 68.81 22.90
CA GLY A 3 36.13 67.68 23.30
C GLY A 3 35.58 67.04 22.01
N SER A 4 35.44 65.73 22.05
CA SER A 4 34.96 64.79 21.02
C SER A 4 33.62 65.14 20.34
N VAL A 5 33.47 64.76 19.06
CA VAL A 5 32.33 63.98 18.53
C VAL A 5 32.84 63.08 17.39
N ILE A 6 32.51 61.79 17.46
CA ILE A 6 32.72 60.73 16.47
C ILE A 6 31.37 60.53 15.76
N GLU A 7 31.35 60.51 14.43
CA GLU A 7 30.35 59.77 13.65
C GLU A 7 31.06 59.15 12.43
N ASP A 8 31.12 57.82 12.44
CA ASP A 8 31.43 56.93 11.32
C ASP A 8 30.23 56.91 10.36
N ASP A 9 30.46 56.90 9.04
CA ASP A 9 29.77 55.93 8.18
C ASP A 9 30.27 55.83 6.71
N VAL A 10 30.13 54.60 6.21
CA VAL A 10 30.11 54.08 4.83
C VAL A 10 31.42 53.85 4.07
N VAL A 11 31.93 52.60 4.17
CA VAL A 11 32.75 51.95 3.13
C VAL A 11 31.83 51.10 2.24
N GLN A 12 31.71 51.45 0.96
CA GLN A 12 31.10 50.63 -0.07
C GLN A 12 32.06 49.49 -0.46
N VAL A 13 31.61 48.23 -0.32
CA VAL A 13 32.25 47.07 -0.96
C VAL A 13 31.29 46.53 -2.02
N LYS A 14 31.80 46.43 -3.25
CA LYS A 14 31.16 45.81 -4.41
C LYS A 14 31.27 44.30 -4.28
N ASP A 15 30.15 43.59 -4.30
CA ASP A 15 30.13 42.14 -4.53
C ASP A 15 30.05 41.86 -6.03
N GLU A 16 31.09 41.21 -6.56
CA GLU A 16 31.12 40.65 -7.89
C GLU A 16 30.34 39.32 -7.92
N ALA A 17 29.42 39.21 -8.87
CA ALA A 17 28.62 38.02 -9.11
C ALA A 17 29.49 36.87 -9.65
N SER A 18 29.41 35.71 -8.99
CA SER A 18 29.97 34.44 -9.47
C SER A 18 28.80 33.56 -9.94
N ASP A 19 28.61 33.51 -11.26
CA ASP A 19 27.65 32.63 -11.91
C ASP A 19 28.18 31.19 -11.84
N SER A 20 27.68 30.42 -10.86
CA SER A 20 27.76 28.96 -10.88
C SER A 20 26.45 28.41 -11.41
N GLU A 21 26.47 27.94 -12.66
CA GLU A 21 25.42 27.12 -13.24
C GLU A 21 25.33 25.80 -12.46
N SER A 22 24.43 25.75 -11.48
CA SER A 22 24.06 24.49 -10.84
C SER A 22 23.16 23.71 -11.79
N ILE A 23 23.66 22.55 -12.23
CA ILE A 23 22.88 21.55 -12.95
C ILE A 23 21.77 21.09 -12.01
N THR A 24 20.55 21.54 -12.27
CA THR A 24 19.36 21.05 -11.59
C THR A 24 19.09 19.63 -12.05
N TYR A 25 19.43 18.67 -11.19
CA TYR A 25 18.80 17.35 -11.23
C TYR A 25 17.30 17.59 -11.06
N GLU A 26 16.55 17.30 -12.12
CA GLU A 26 15.11 17.35 -12.15
C GLU A 26 14.59 16.37 -11.09
N SER A 27 14.39 16.86 -9.87
CA SER A 27 13.80 16.13 -8.77
C SER A 27 12.40 15.75 -9.23
N THR A 28 12.19 14.48 -9.55
CA THR A 28 10.87 13.96 -9.92
C THR A 28 9.90 14.31 -8.80
N GLU A 29 9.06 15.32 -9.02
CA GLU A 29 8.16 15.85 -8.01
C GLU A 29 7.19 14.74 -7.60
N MET A 30 7.22 14.37 -6.32
CA MET A 30 6.21 13.48 -5.75
C MET A 30 4.86 14.19 -5.83
N GLU A 31 3.83 13.52 -6.34
CA GLU A 31 2.46 14.04 -6.25
C GLU A 31 2.17 14.39 -4.78
N PRO A 32 1.76 15.64 -4.48
CA PRO A 32 1.47 16.03 -3.12
C PRO A 32 0.26 15.23 -2.60
N LEU A 33 0.50 14.40 -1.59
CA LEU A 33 -0.53 13.91 -0.67
C LEU A 33 -0.93 15.08 0.25
N ASP A 34 -1.47 16.15 -0.31
CA ASP A 34 -1.96 17.29 0.47
C ASP A 34 -3.33 16.94 1.05
N ASP A 35 -3.29 16.14 2.12
CA ASP A 35 -4.46 15.79 2.92
C ASP A 35 -4.16 16.24 4.35
N ARG A 36 -5.03 17.08 4.93
CA ARG A 36 -4.91 17.55 6.34
C ARG A 36 -4.91 16.41 7.36
N ALA A 37 -5.22 15.18 6.92
CA ALA A 37 -5.12 13.96 7.70
C ALA A 37 -3.71 13.32 7.71
N LEU A 38 -2.75 13.81 6.92
CA LEU A 38 -1.38 13.31 6.85
C LEU A 38 -0.38 14.40 7.25
N LEU A 39 0.35 14.16 8.33
CA LEU A 39 1.47 14.99 8.75
C LEU A 39 2.76 14.41 8.18
N HIS A 40 3.49 15.17 7.38
CA HIS A 40 4.84 14.79 6.97
C HIS A 40 5.76 14.79 8.20
N LEU A 41 6.53 13.72 8.39
CA LEU A 41 7.51 13.66 9.47
C LEU A 41 8.86 14.13 8.94
N ASP A 42 9.37 15.21 9.54
CA ASP A 42 10.67 15.76 9.19
C ASP A 42 11.77 14.72 9.43
N GLU A 43 12.77 14.68 8.54
CA GLU A 43 13.80 13.64 8.57
C GLU A 43 14.60 13.62 9.89
N GLY A 44 14.71 14.79 10.55
CA GLY A 44 15.40 14.95 11.84
C GLY A 44 14.57 14.64 13.08
N SER A 45 13.29 14.25 12.94
CA SER A 45 12.47 13.87 14.10
C SER A 45 12.78 12.45 14.58
N ASP A 46 12.78 12.22 15.89
CA ASP A 46 12.99 10.89 16.48
C ASP A 46 11.98 9.87 15.95
N GLU A 47 10.72 10.29 15.74
CA GLU A 47 9.65 9.44 15.20
C GLU A 47 9.99 8.97 13.77
N HIS A 48 10.46 9.88 12.91
CA HIS A 48 10.91 9.54 11.57
C HIS A 48 12.12 8.59 11.61
N ALA A 49 13.16 8.96 12.37
CA ALA A 49 14.40 8.19 12.45
C ALA A 49 14.16 6.76 12.95
N ASN A 50 13.36 6.60 14.00
CA ASN A 50 13.03 5.29 14.56
C ASN A 50 12.23 4.42 13.58
N LEU A 51 11.22 4.99 12.89
CA LEU A 51 10.41 4.21 11.95
C LEU A 51 11.17 3.87 10.67
N LYS A 52 12.00 4.80 10.16
CA LYS A 52 12.92 4.55 9.04
C LYS A 52 13.90 3.44 9.38
N HIS A 53 14.55 3.52 10.55
CA HIS A 53 15.48 2.51 11.02
C HIS A 53 14.79 1.14 11.18
N TYR A 54 13.66 1.10 11.88
CA TYR A 54 12.86 -0.12 12.06
C TYR A 54 12.49 -0.77 10.72
N PHE A 55 12.04 0.02 9.75
CA PHE A 55 11.69 -0.48 8.43
C PHE A 55 12.91 -1.04 7.68
N LEU A 56 14.01 -0.29 7.64
CA LEU A 56 15.23 -0.70 6.93
C LEU A 56 15.84 -1.99 7.51
N VAL A 57 15.91 -2.10 8.84
CA VAL A 57 16.37 -3.34 9.51
C VAL A 57 15.44 -4.50 9.18
N SER A 58 14.12 -4.27 9.18
CA SER A 58 13.12 -5.32 8.97
C SER A 58 13.01 -5.79 7.51
N ILE A 59 13.49 -5.03 6.54
CA ILE A 59 13.56 -5.48 5.13
C ILE A 59 14.87 -6.21 4.79
N GLY A 60 15.83 -6.26 5.71
CA GLY A 60 17.08 -7.00 5.56
C GLY A 60 17.91 -6.53 4.37
N SER A 61 18.42 -7.48 3.56
CA SER A 61 19.28 -7.20 2.40
C SER A 61 18.63 -6.33 1.32
N LEU A 62 17.29 -6.15 1.34
CA LEU A 62 16.63 -5.21 0.46
C LEU A 62 16.96 -3.75 0.79
N ALA A 63 17.42 -3.45 2.02
CA ALA A 63 17.76 -2.09 2.45
C ALA A 63 18.84 -1.44 1.57
N GLU A 64 19.79 -2.21 1.06
CA GLU A 64 20.86 -1.73 0.16
C GLU A 64 20.32 -1.16 -1.17
N ARG A 65 19.10 -1.56 -1.56
CA ARG A 65 18.45 -1.18 -2.82
C ARG A 65 17.13 -0.44 -2.59
N CYS A 66 16.83 -0.07 -1.34
CA CYS A 66 15.55 0.52 -0.97
C CYS A 66 15.77 1.92 -0.39
N SER A 67 15.21 2.92 -1.05
CA SER A 67 15.19 4.29 -0.56
C SER A 67 13.84 4.59 0.08
N VAL A 68 13.86 5.03 1.34
CA VAL A 68 12.67 5.59 2.00
C VAL A 68 12.62 7.07 1.67
N LEU A 69 11.64 7.47 0.85
CA LEU A 69 11.50 8.82 0.31
C LEU A 69 10.66 9.73 1.20
N ALA A 70 9.66 9.18 1.86
CA ALA A 70 8.81 9.94 2.77
C ALA A 70 8.15 9.03 3.81
N ILE A 71 8.01 9.56 5.02
CA ILE A 71 7.17 8.99 6.07
C ILE A 71 6.13 10.03 6.47
N ARG A 72 4.86 9.64 6.44
CA ARG A 72 3.73 10.51 6.81
C ARG A 72 2.93 9.84 7.92
N ARG A 73 2.64 10.56 8.98
CA ARG A 73 1.81 10.11 10.09
C ARG A 73 0.35 10.44 9.84
N LEU A 74 -0.54 9.49 10.13
CA LEU A 74 -1.97 9.75 10.09
C LEU A 74 -2.42 10.49 11.36
N VAL A 75 -3.03 11.66 11.17
CA VAL A 75 -3.57 12.49 12.25
C VAL A 75 -5.08 12.27 12.34
N HIS A 76 -5.48 11.13 12.88
CA HIS A 76 -6.91 10.77 13.04
C HIS A 76 -7.73 11.80 13.82
N CYS A 77 -7.10 12.55 14.73
CA CYS A 77 -7.76 13.55 15.56
C CYS A 77 -8.26 14.76 14.75
N SER A 78 -7.70 15.02 13.57
CA SER A 78 -8.02 16.19 12.75
C SER A 78 -9.37 16.09 12.05
N SER A 79 -10.00 14.91 12.00
CA SER A 79 -11.31 14.71 11.39
C SER A 79 -12.29 13.97 12.30
N VAL A 80 -13.59 14.22 12.12
CA VAL A 80 -14.67 13.51 12.83
C VAL A 80 -14.61 12.01 12.50
N MET A 81 -14.35 11.67 11.24
CA MET A 81 -14.25 10.27 10.79
C MET A 81 -13.04 9.55 11.38
N GLY A 82 -11.87 10.21 11.45
CA GLY A 82 -10.68 9.63 12.08
C GLY A 82 -10.87 9.36 13.57
N ARG A 83 -11.51 10.29 14.30
CA ARG A 83 -11.89 10.05 15.71
C ARG A 83 -12.86 8.87 15.84
N ALA A 84 -13.87 8.78 14.99
CA ALA A 84 -14.80 7.66 14.98
C ALA A 84 -14.08 6.32 14.67
N GLN A 85 -13.08 6.33 13.78
CA GLN A 85 -12.28 5.14 13.48
C GLN A 85 -11.46 4.69 14.69
N ILE A 86 -10.82 5.62 15.42
CA ILE A 86 -10.09 5.29 16.66
C ILE A 86 -11.04 4.70 17.71
N GLU A 87 -12.19 5.32 17.93
CA GLU A 87 -13.14 4.84 18.94
C GLU A 87 -13.74 3.48 18.57
N ALA A 88 -14.05 3.26 17.29
CA ALA A 88 -14.46 1.95 16.79
C ALA A 88 -13.35 0.90 17.01
N PHE A 89 -12.10 1.24 16.72
CA PHE A 89 -10.96 0.35 16.95
C PHE A 89 -10.81 -0.04 18.42
N LYS A 90 -10.83 0.93 19.34
CA LYS A 90 -10.76 0.68 20.79
C LYS A 90 -11.95 -0.13 21.31
N LEU A 91 -13.13 0.04 20.71
CA LEU A 91 -14.30 -0.75 21.06
C LEU A 91 -14.11 -2.22 20.67
N TYR A 92 -13.65 -2.47 19.44
CA TYR A 92 -13.40 -3.82 18.96
C TYR A 92 -12.22 -4.49 19.68
N GLU A 93 -11.21 -3.73 20.08
CA GLU A 93 -10.10 -4.22 20.91
C GLU A 93 -10.64 -4.80 22.23
N ARG A 94 -11.49 -4.04 22.93
CA ARG A 94 -12.13 -4.49 24.17
C ARG A 94 -13.06 -5.69 23.94
N ALA A 95 -13.90 -5.64 22.92
CA ALA A 95 -14.85 -6.70 22.62
C ALA A 95 -14.15 -8.04 22.28
N LEU A 96 -13.07 -8.00 21.51
CA LEU A 96 -12.29 -9.20 21.16
C LEU A 96 -11.44 -9.69 22.32
N ALA A 97 -10.94 -8.79 23.17
CA ALA A 97 -10.29 -9.19 24.42
C ALA A 97 -11.28 -9.97 25.30
N GLU A 98 -12.50 -9.44 25.51
CA GLU A 98 -13.53 -10.11 26.31
C GLU A 98 -13.94 -11.47 25.72
N LYS A 99 -14.15 -11.54 24.40
CA LYS A 99 -14.47 -12.79 23.68
C LYS A 99 -13.38 -13.87 23.84
N ASN A 100 -12.10 -13.47 23.85
CA ASN A 100 -10.96 -14.39 23.72
C ASN A 100 -10.12 -14.54 25.01
N GLY A 101 -10.74 -14.36 26.18
CA GLY A 101 -10.07 -14.63 27.47
C GLY A 101 -9.09 -13.53 27.91
N GLY A 102 -9.34 -12.29 27.51
CA GLY A 102 -8.61 -11.09 27.92
C GLY A 102 -7.54 -10.61 26.94
N ASN A 103 -7.24 -11.35 25.86
CA ASN A 103 -6.22 -10.97 24.88
C ASN A 103 -6.83 -10.73 23.49
N PRO A 104 -6.80 -9.48 22.97
CA PRO A 104 -7.30 -9.18 21.64
C PRO A 104 -6.35 -9.59 20.50
N ASN A 105 -5.15 -10.09 20.82
CA ASN A 105 -4.10 -10.46 19.87
C ASN A 105 -3.70 -9.28 18.97
N LEU A 106 -3.27 -8.21 19.62
CA LEU A 106 -2.90 -6.95 18.99
C LEU A 106 -1.51 -7.05 18.34
N ASN A 107 -1.44 -6.76 17.04
CA ASN A 107 -0.21 -6.85 16.26
C ASN A 107 0.03 -5.61 15.40
N MET A 108 1.27 -5.46 14.93
CA MET A 108 1.65 -4.45 13.94
C MET A 108 1.76 -5.12 12.57
N GLY A 109 1.48 -4.37 11.51
CA GLY A 109 1.59 -4.92 10.16
C GLY A 109 1.73 -3.86 9.06
N TRP A 110 2.06 -4.36 7.88
CA TRP A 110 2.35 -3.60 6.67
C TRP A 110 1.37 -3.96 5.57
N TYR A 111 0.74 -2.95 4.98
CA TYR A 111 -0.19 -3.11 3.87
C TYR A 111 0.27 -2.29 2.67
N GLY A 112 0.56 -2.96 1.56
CA GLY A 112 0.97 -2.33 0.31
C GLY A 112 -0.24 -1.94 -0.54
N THR A 113 -0.26 -0.71 -1.06
CA THR A 113 -1.34 -0.25 -1.94
C THR A 113 -0.87 0.82 -2.92
N SER A 114 -1.78 1.29 -3.78
CA SER A 114 -1.56 2.42 -4.68
C SER A 114 -1.73 3.76 -3.96
N ILE A 115 -1.23 4.84 -4.52
CA ILE A 115 -1.46 6.22 -4.05
C ILE A 115 -2.96 6.52 -3.85
N ASP A 116 -3.82 6.07 -4.77
CA ASP A 116 -5.27 6.23 -4.67
C ASP A 116 -5.85 5.42 -3.50
N GLY A 117 -5.30 4.21 -3.28
CA GLY A 117 -5.62 3.38 -2.13
C GLY A 117 -5.24 4.04 -0.81
N VAL A 118 -4.07 4.67 -0.74
CA VAL A 118 -3.65 5.47 0.43
C VAL A 118 -4.66 6.58 0.69
N ARG A 119 -4.93 7.43 -0.31
CA ARG A 119 -5.84 8.57 -0.19
C ARG A 119 -7.22 8.12 0.30
N LYS A 120 -7.68 6.95 -0.16
CA LYS A 120 -8.95 6.39 0.25
C LYS A 120 -8.96 5.84 1.67
N ILE A 121 -7.92 5.12 2.07
CA ILE A 121 -7.78 4.56 3.41
C ILE A 121 -7.61 5.68 4.45
N VAL A 122 -6.85 6.73 4.12
CA VAL A 122 -6.70 7.90 4.97
C VAL A 122 -8.04 8.60 5.20
N LYS A 123 -8.86 8.73 4.15
CA LYS A 123 -10.16 9.40 4.25
C LYS A 123 -11.24 8.58 4.95
N ASN A 124 -11.32 7.27 4.69
CA ASN A 124 -12.48 6.45 5.06
C ASN A 124 -12.14 5.22 5.94
N GLY A 125 -10.86 4.99 6.23
CA GLY A 125 -10.37 3.74 6.78
C GLY A 125 -10.31 2.61 5.75
N PHE A 126 -9.92 1.41 6.20
CA PHE A 126 -9.96 0.21 5.36
C PHE A 126 -11.42 -0.18 5.04
N GLY A 127 -11.69 -0.61 3.81
CA GLY A 127 -13.05 -0.96 3.38
C GLY A 127 -13.11 -1.81 2.11
N SER A 128 -14.27 -2.40 1.85
CA SER A 128 -14.55 -3.20 0.65
C SER A 128 -14.94 -2.30 -0.52
N ASP A 129 -13.94 -1.83 -1.25
CA ASP A 129 -14.14 -0.89 -2.34
C ASP A 129 -14.61 -1.56 -3.63
N GLY A 130 -15.87 -2.00 -3.64
CA GLY A 130 -16.48 -2.63 -4.81
C GLY A 130 -15.88 -3.99 -5.17
N VAL A 131 -15.13 -4.61 -4.26
CA VAL A 131 -14.83 -6.05 -4.35
C VAL A 131 -16.15 -6.78 -4.19
N PRO A 132 -16.60 -7.58 -5.17
CA PRO A 132 -17.80 -8.38 -5.02
C PRO A 132 -17.64 -9.23 -3.77
N MET A 133 -18.59 -9.12 -2.83
CA MET A 133 -18.70 -9.99 -1.67
C MET A 133 -18.97 -11.41 -2.20
N GLY A 134 -17.90 -12.14 -2.52
CA GLY A 134 -17.98 -13.48 -3.08
C GLY A 134 -18.07 -14.50 -1.96
N GLY A 135 -19.19 -15.23 -1.93
CA GLY A 135 -19.35 -16.45 -1.14
C GLY A 135 -19.53 -16.25 0.37
N PRO A 136 -19.96 -17.31 1.09
CA PRO A 136 -20.34 -17.25 2.50
C PRO A 136 -19.19 -16.90 3.47
N PHE A 137 -17.93 -16.91 3.03
CA PHE A 137 -16.75 -16.66 3.89
C PHE A 137 -15.98 -15.37 3.58
N GLY A 138 -16.48 -14.52 2.67
CA GLY A 138 -15.86 -13.24 2.33
C GLY A 138 -14.45 -13.36 1.74
N PHE A 139 -13.89 -12.24 1.30
CA PHE A 139 -12.44 -12.16 1.05
C PHE A 139 -11.80 -11.43 2.24
N GLY A 140 -10.53 -11.71 2.52
CA GLY A 140 -9.74 -10.97 3.51
C GLY A 140 -8.72 -10.03 2.87
N ILE A 141 -8.36 -8.96 3.57
CA ILE A 141 -7.15 -8.19 3.28
C ILE A 141 -5.92 -8.93 3.81
N CYS A 142 -4.88 -8.96 2.99
CA CYS A 142 -3.58 -9.51 3.35
C CYS A 142 -2.72 -8.41 3.94
N ILE A 143 -2.30 -8.57 5.18
CA ILE A 143 -1.38 -7.68 5.89
C ILE A 143 -0.12 -8.48 6.21
N TYR A 144 1.05 -7.93 5.96
CA TYR A 144 2.31 -8.55 6.33
C TYR A 144 2.65 -8.17 7.77
N GLY A 145 3.15 -9.11 8.58
CA GLY A 145 3.47 -8.85 9.97
C GLY A 145 4.56 -7.78 10.13
N GLY A 146 4.61 -7.15 11.30
CA GLY A 146 5.50 -6.01 11.57
C GLY A 146 6.96 -6.29 11.26
N SER A 147 7.43 -7.51 11.54
CA SER A 147 8.80 -7.99 11.25
C SER A 147 9.02 -8.48 9.81
N SER A 148 8.01 -8.43 8.94
CA SER A 148 8.07 -8.96 7.57
C SER A 148 7.73 -7.94 6.46
N PRO A 149 8.19 -6.67 6.52
CA PRO A 149 7.90 -5.69 5.48
C PRO A 149 8.54 -6.04 4.13
N ALA A 150 9.61 -6.84 4.09
CA ALA A 150 10.26 -7.25 2.83
C ALA A 150 9.25 -7.83 1.82
N ASN A 151 8.41 -8.76 2.28
CA ASN A 151 7.38 -9.37 1.44
C ASN A 151 6.29 -8.37 1.02
N CYS A 152 6.01 -7.37 1.84
CA CYS A 152 5.10 -6.27 1.51
C CYS A 152 5.69 -5.39 0.40
N VAL A 153 6.96 -5.00 0.51
CA VAL A 153 7.65 -4.20 -0.51
C VAL A 153 7.72 -4.95 -1.84
N LEU A 154 8.07 -6.24 -1.82
CA LEU A 154 8.18 -7.05 -3.04
C LEU A 154 6.83 -7.26 -3.74
N SER A 155 5.75 -7.46 -2.97
CA SER A 155 4.39 -7.66 -3.51
C SER A 155 3.70 -6.35 -3.94
N SER A 156 4.12 -5.21 -3.41
CA SER A 156 3.55 -3.89 -3.73
C SER A 156 3.83 -3.49 -5.18
N VAL A 157 2.82 -2.93 -5.84
CA VAL A 157 2.96 -2.41 -7.21
C VAL A 157 3.51 -1.00 -7.15
N ALA A 158 4.53 -0.72 -7.95
CA ALA A 158 5.07 0.62 -8.10
C ALA A 158 4.18 1.48 -9.03
N ASP A 159 4.12 2.78 -8.78
CA ASP A 159 3.47 3.74 -9.66
C ASP A 159 4.32 4.07 -10.91
N ALA A 160 3.89 5.07 -11.69
CA ALA A 160 4.59 5.50 -12.89
C ALA A 160 6.03 5.99 -12.63
N ASN A 161 6.30 6.50 -11.42
CA ASN A 161 7.60 7.02 -10.99
C ASN A 161 8.45 5.94 -10.30
N GLY A 162 7.93 4.71 -10.16
CA GLY A 162 8.61 3.63 -9.46
C GLY A 162 8.38 3.63 -7.94
N PHE A 163 7.50 4.50 -7.42
CA PHE A 163 7.21 4.59 -6.00
C PHE A 163 6.22 3.53 -5.54
N LYS A 164 6.49 2.95 -4.38
CA LYS A 164 5.62 2.00 -3.68
C LYS A 164 5.12 2.65 -2.40
N TYR A 165 3.84 2.43 -2.11
CA TYR A 165 3.19 3.00 -0.93
C TYR A 165 2.81 1.90 0.04
N LEU A 166 3.35 1.99 1.26
CA LEU A 166 3.11 1.04 2.34
C LEU A 166 2.43 1.76 3.49
N ILE A 167 1.40 1.15 4.05
CA ILE A 167 0.72 1.62 5.24
C ILE A 167 1.18 0.75 6.41
N PHE A 168 1.76 1.38 7.43
CA PHE A 168 2.02 0.73 8.71
C PHE A 168 0.77 0.87 9.59
N CYS A 169 0.25 -0.25 10.05
CA CYS A 169 -1.03 -0.32 10.76
C CYS A 169 -0.93 -1.18 12.03
N ARG A 170 -1.84 -0.89 12.96
CA ARG A 170 -2.14 -1.75 14.10
C ARG A 170 -3.36 -2.61 13.77
N VAL A 171 -3.31 -3.89 14.14
CA VAL A 171 -4.27 -4.91 13.73
C VAL A 171 -4.73 -5.72 14.92
N ILE A 172 -6.03 -5.92 15.05
CA ILE A 172 -6.63 -6.81 16.07
C ILE A 172 -6.89 -8.17 15.41
N LEU A 173 -6.07 -9.17 15.73
CA LEU A 173 -6.19 -10.49 15.12
C LEU A 173 -7.25 -11.36 15.79
N GLY A 174 -7.52 -11.17 17.08
CA GLY A 174 -8.39 -12.05 17.85
C GLY A 174 -7.88 -13.50 17.87
N LYS A 175 -8.80 -14.46 17.91
CA LYS A 175 -8.49 -15.88 17.82
C LYS A 175 -8.11 -16.24 16.37
N THR A 176 -6.92 -16.78 16.18
CA THR A 176 -6.34 -17.00 14.85
C THR A 176 -6.42 -18.45 14.39
N GLU A 177 -6.77 -18.66 13.13
CA GLU A 177 -6.65 -19.95 12.45
C GLU A 177 -5.37 -19.99 11.61
N GLN A 178 -4.64 -21.09 11.63
CA GLN A 178 -3.49 -21.24 10.74
C GLN A 178 -3.96 -21.76 9.38
N PHE A 179 -3.63 -21.06 8.30
CA PHE A 179 -3.92 -21.56 6.96
C PHE A 179 -2.77 -22.41 6.42
N LEU A 180 -3.10 -23.43 5.63
CA LEU A 180 -2.10 -24.33 5.05
C LEU A 180 -1.19 -23.57 4.06
N PRO A 181 0.15 -23.72 4.15
CA PRO A 181 1.08 -23.15 3.18
C PRO A 181 0.68 -23.51 1.74
N GLY A 182 0.61 -22.50 0.86
CA GLY A 182 0.19 -22.69 -0.54
C GLY A 182 -1.33 -22.64 -0.77
N THR A 183 -2.15 -22.80 0.26
CA THR A 183 -3.59 -22.47 0.19
C THR A 183 -3.78 -20.97 0.36
N LYS A 184 -4.71 -20.36 -0.39
CA LYS A 184 -5.09 -18.96 -0.15
C LYS A 184 -6.34 -18.98 0.74
N PRO A 185 -6.23 -18.63 2.03
CA PRO A 185 -7.41 -18.47 2.88
C PRO A 185 -8.27 -17.31 2.35
N PHE A 186 -9.58 -17.52 2.34
CA PHE A 186 -10.58 -16.50 2.03
C PHE A 186 -10.90 -15.63 3.26
N GLY A 187 -10.54 -16.14 4.42
CA GLY A 187 -10.94 -15.74 5.75
C GLY A 187 -10.97 -17.00 6.62
N PRO A 188 -11.36 -16.88 7.90
CA PRO A 188 -11.40 -18.02 8.80
C PRO A 188 -12.46 -19.06 8.38
N SER A 189 -12.22 -20.33 8.69
CA SER A 189 -13.09 -21.45 8.28
C SER A 189 -14.42 -21.50 9.04
N SER A 190 -14.50 -20.86 10.20
CA SER A 190 -15.69 -20.79 11.07
C SER A 190 -15.72 -19.49 11.89
N ASP A 191 -16.84 -19.20 12.54
CA ASP A 191 -17.02 -18.03 13.43
C ASP A 191 -16.25 -18.15 14.77
N GLU A 192 -15.63 -19.30 15.03
CA GLU A 192 -14.71 -19.49 16.15
C GLU A 192 -13.46 -18.63 16.00
N PHE A 193 -13.05 -18.37 14.77
CA PHE A 193 -11.83 -17.67 14.44
C PHE A 193 -12.12 -16.27 13.89
N ASP A 194 -11.31 -15.31 14.31
CA ASP A 194 -11.45 -13.90 13.94
C ASP A 194 -10.56 -13.55 12.74
N SER A 195 -9.38 -14.17 12.60
CA SER A 195 -8.42 -13.93 11.51
C SER A 195 -7.66 -15.20 11.14
N CYS A 196 -6.98 -15.20 9.99
CA CYS A 196 -6.04 -16.27 9.64
C CYS A 196 -4.59 -15.79 9.66
N VAL A 197 -3.69 -16.69 10.02
CA VAL A 197 -2.23 -16.48 10.03
C VAL A 197 -1.51 -17.63 9.32
N ASP A 198 -0.32 -17.37 8.80
CA ASP A 198 0.52 -18.40 8.19
C ASP A 198 1.20 -19.31 9.23
N ASP A 199 1.51 -18.76 10.40
CA ASP A 199 2.11 -19.48 11.53
C ASP A 199 1.52 -18.97 12.85
N GLN A 200 1.23 -19.86 13.81
CA GLN A 200 0.63 -19.46 15.09
C GLN A 200 1.63 -18.83 16.07
N GLN A 201 2.90 -19.19 15.97
CA GLN A 201 3.95 -18.71 16.88
C GLN A 201 4.59 -17.44 16.34
N PHE A 202 4.89 -17.41 15.04
CA PHE A 202 5.60 -16.31 14.38
C PHE A 202 4.89 -15.87 13.10
N PRO A 203 3.69 -15.26 13.22
CA PRO A 203 2.88 -14.94 12.06
C PRO A 203 3.53 -13.83 11.21
N GLN A 204 3.85 -14.14 9.96
CA GLN A 204 4.42 -13.18 8.99
C GLN A 204 3.34 -12.61 8.06
N LYS A 205 2.17 -13.24 8.01
CA LYS A 205 1.05 -12.82 7.17
C LYS A 205 -0.26 -13.01 7.91
N TYR A 206 -1.07 -11.96 7.90
CA TYR A 206 -2.40 -11.92 8.49
C TYR A 206 -3.45 -11.77 7.41
N ILE A 207 -4.59 -12.41 7.62
CA ILE A 207 -5.76 -12.30 6.76
C ILE A 207 -6.93 -11.85 7.64
N VAL A 208 -7.33 -10.59 7.45
CA VAL A 208 -8.45 -9.97 8.17
C VAL A 208 -9.61 -9.84 7.19
N ARG A 209 -10.81 -10.29 7.55
CA ARG A 209 -12.01 -10.19 6.67
C ARG A 209 -12.26 -8.74 6.26
N TYR A 210 -12.65 -8.50 5.00
CA TYR A 210 -12.98 -7.15 4.54
C TYR A 210 -14.05 -6.45 5.38
N SER A 211 -15.06 -7.20 5.86
CA SER A 211 -16.15 -6.68 6.72
C SER A 211 -15.63 -6.08 8.01
N ASP A 212 -14.52 -6.61 8.53
CA ASP A 212 -14.00 -6.25 9.84
C ASP A 212 -12.77 -5.34 9.74
N ALA A 213 -12.18 -5.21 8.54
CA ALA A 213 -10.98 -4.42 8.33
C ALA A 213 -11.15 -2.96 8.77
N LYS A 214 -12.34 -2.38 8.57
CA LYS A 214 -12.64 -1.00 8.95
C LYS A 214 -12.51 -0.74 10.45
N THR A 215 -12.86 -1.74 11.27
CA THR A 215 -12.87 -1.62 12.73
C THR A 215 -11.66 -2.27 13.38
N ARG A 216 -11.03 -3.25 12.75
CA ARG A 216 -9.89 -4.01 13.31
C ARG A 216 -8.53 -3.61 12.77
N VAL A 217 -8.46 -2.72 11.78
CA VAL A 217 -7.20 -2.23 11.22
C VAL A 217 -7.13 -0.72 11.31
N LEU A 218 -6.20 -0.24 12.13
CA LEU A 218 -5.93 1.18 12.33
C LEU A 218 -4.65 1.57 11.58
N PRO A 219 -4.74 2.33 10.47
CA PRO A 219 -3.55 2.84 9.80
C PRO A 219 -2.87 3.92 10.67
N LEU A 220 -1.54 3.91 10.73
CA LEU A 220 -0.76 4.82 11.60
C LEU A 220 0.21 5.68 10.78
N TYR A 221 0.91 5.07 9.83
CA TYR A 221 1.88 5.77 8.98
C TYR A 221 1.78 5.31 7.53
N VAL A 222 2.17 6.19 6.62
CA VAL A 222 2.37 5.90 5.19
C VAL A 222 3.84 6.10 4.87
N LEU A 223 4.47 5.06 4.35
CA LEU A 223 5.83 5.09 3.82
C LEU A 223 5.75 5.11 2.29
N THR A 224 6.47 6.05 1.70
CA THR A 224 6.76 6.05 0.27
C THR A 224 8.18 5.54 0.08
N VAL A 225 8.34 4.44 -0.64
CA VAL A 225 9.63 3.80 -0.86
C VAL A 225 9.87 3.56 -2.34
N GLN A 226 11.14 3.50 -2.72
CA GLN A 226 11.55 3.18 -4.08
C GLN A 226 12.58 2.06 -4.02
N LEU A 227 12.42 1.07 -4.89
CA LEU A 227 13.41 0.00 -5.06
C LEU A 227 14.21 0.25 -6.33
N ASP A 228 15.53 0.30 -6.21
CA ASP A 228 16.40 0.26 -7.37
C ASP A 228 16.37 -1.16 -7.99
N THR A 229 15.91 -1.23 -9.23
CA THR A 229 15.84 -2.47 -10.00
C THR A 229 16.83 -2.52 -11.16
N GLN A 230 17.76 -1.55 -11.23
CA GLN A 230 18.74 -1.40 -12.31
C GLN A 230 20.08 -2.10 -12.01
N SER A 231 20.33 -2.57 -10.79
CA SER A 231 21.50 -3.38 -10.48
C SER A 231 21.36 -4.77 -11.13
N LYS A 232 22.26 -5.08 -12.07
CA LYS A 232 22.45 -6.38 -12.74
C LYS A 232 22.98 -7.47 -11.77
N GLY A 233 22.42 -7.55 -10.56
CA GLY A 233 22.66 -8.58 -9.56
C GLY A 233 21.37 -9.37 -9.34
N SER A 234 21.44 -10.67 -9.63
CA SER A 234 20.33 -11.64 -9.67
C SER A 234 19.13 -11.34 -8.74
N LEU A 235 18.04 -10.85 -9.33
CA LEU A 235 16.67 -11.00 -8.80
C LEU A 235 15.82 -11.88 -9.75
N ASN A 236 16.48 -12.65 -10.61
CA ASN A 236 15.84 -13.37 -11.72
C ASN A 236 15.06 -14.63 -11.31
N GLU A 237 14.83 -14.89 -10.03
CA GLU A 237 14.02 -16.05 -9.60
C GLU A 237 12.71 -15.76 -8.87
N ILE A 238 12.35 -14.52 -8.52
CA ILE A 238 11.16 -14.31 -7.66
C ILE A 238 9.97 -13.61 -8.32
N VAL A 239 10.14 -12.85 -9.42
CA VAL A 239 8.99 -12.29 -10.14
C VAL A 239 9.29 -12.25 -11.63
N THR A 240 8.66 -13.13 -12.40
CA THR A 240 8.59 -13.00 -13.85
C THR A 240 7.82 -11.72 -14.20
N ARG A 241 8.56 -10.61 -14.37
CA ARG A 241 8.05 -9.36 -14.95
C ARG A 241 7.51 -9.66 -16.36
N PRO A 242 6.23 -9.38 -16.67
CA PRO A 242 5.80 -9.35 -18.05
C PRO A 242 6.26 -8.03 -18.71
N HIS A 243 6.90 -8.14 -19.87
CA HIS A 243 7.48 -7.05 -20.68
C HIS A 243 6.46 -6.07 -21.32
N SER A 244 5.28 -5.85 -20.73
CA SER A 244 4.27 -4.93 -21.28
C SER A 244 3.62 -4.05 -20.19
N PRO A 245 3.30 -2.76 -20.47
CA PRO A 245 2.67 -1.85 -19.51
C PRO A 245 1.42 -2.47 -18.89
N TRP A 246 1.42 -2.61 -17.57
CA TRP A 246 0.39 -3.39 -16.86
C TRP A 246 -0.86 -2.54 -16.62
N ILE A 247 -1.99 -2.98 -17.17
CA ILE A 247 -3.31 -2.40 -16.89
C ILE A 247 -3.95 -3.15 -15.73
N SER A 248 -4.46 -2.42 -14.71
CA SER A 248 -5.20 -3.06 -13.61
C SER A 248 -6.45 -3.77 -14.14
N PHE A 249 -6.78 -4.93 -13.59
CA PHE A 249 -7.90 -5.73 -14.11
C PHE A 249 -9.25 -5.00 -14.02
N ASN A 250 -9.42 -4.14 -13.01
CA ASN A 250 -10.59 -3.26 -12.89
C ASN A 250 -10.65 -2.22 -14.02
N LYS A 251 -9.50 -1.63 -14.38
CA LYS A 251 -9.40 -0.69 -15.51
C LYS A 251 -9.63 -1.40 -16.84
N LEU A 252 -9.14 -2.64 -16.97
CA LEU A 252 -9.43 -3.51 -18.11
C LEU A 252 -10.93 -3.84 -18.23
N ILE A 253 -11.60 -4.24 -17.14
CA ILE A 253 -13.05 -4.48 -17.11
C ILE A 253 -13.81 -3.20 -17.51
N TYR A 254 -13.42 -2.04 -16.97
CA TYR A 254 -14.05 -0.76 -17.29
C TYR A 254 -13.97 -0.44 -18.79
N ILE A 255 -12.80 -0.63 -19.40
CA ILE A 255 -12.65 -0.39 -20.84
C ILE A 255 -13.43 -1.42 -21.66
N LEU A 256 -13.37 -2.69 -21.28
CA LEU A 256 -14.12 -3.76 -21.93
C LEU A 256 -15.64 -3.53 -21.84
N SER A 257 -16.13 -2.92 -20.76
CA SER A 257 -17.56 -2.63 -20.59
C SER A 257 -18.11 -1.62 -21.60
N LYS A 258 -17.25 -0.82 -22.24
CA LYS A 258 -17.65 0.10 -23.31
C LYS A 258 -17.84 -0.57 -24.67
N GLY A 259 -17.40 -1.83 -24.82
CA GLY A 259 -17.41 -2.54 -26.11
C GLY A 259 -17.98 -3.96 -26.06
N LEU A 260 -18.41 -4.46 -24.90
CA LEU A 260 -18.97 -5.80 -24.71
C LEU A 260 -20.35 -5.74 -24.08
N SER A 261 -21.17 -6.76 -24.35
CA SER A 261 -22.46 -6.92 -23.68
C SER A 261 -22.29 -7.18 -22.17
N SER A 262 -23.28 -6.76 -21.39
CA SER A 262 -23.32 -6.95 -19.93
C SER A 262 -23.14 -8.42 -19.51
N SER A 263 -23.63 -9.36 -20.31
CA SER A 263 -23.47 -10.81 -20.10
C SER A 263 -22.00 -11.26 -20.16
N LYS A 264 -21.24 -10.78 -21.15
CA LYS A 264 -19.80 -11.09 -21.29
C LYS A 264 -18.98 -10.44 -20.18
N ILE A 265 -19.33 -9.21 -19.78
CA ILE A 265 -18.68 -8.53 -18.65
C ILE A 265 -18.94 -9.26 -17.34
N CYS A 266 -20.17 -9.72 -17.10
CA CYS A 266 -20.50 -10.54 -15.95
C CYS A 266 -19.67 -11.83 -15.92
N LEU A 267 -19.52 -12.49 -17.07
CA LEU A 267 -18.71 -13.69 -17.20
C LEU A 267 -17.22 -13.43 -16.93
N ILE A 268 -16.65 -12.33 -17.42
CA ILE A 268 -15.27 -11.92 -17.15
C ILE A 268 -15.07 -11.61 -15.67
N LYS A 269 -16.03 -10.91 -15.04
CA LYS A 269 -16.02 -10.70 -13.58
C LYS A 269 -16.07 -12.03 -12.83
N LYS A 270 -16.85 -13.01 -13.30
CA LYS A 270 -16.92 -14.36 -12.72
C LYS A 270 -15.59 -15.12 -12.85
N PHE A 271 -14.91 -15.03 -14.00
CA PHE A 271 -13.56 -15.60 -14.14
C PHE A 271 -12.53 -14.87 -13.29
N HIS A 272 -12.62 -13.55 -13.18
CA HIS A 272 -11.78 -12.79 -12.26
C HIS A 272 -11.98 -13.23 -10.82
N VAL A 273 -13.24 -13.37 -10.39
CA VAL A 273 -13.57 -13.94 -9.07
C VAL A 273 -12.97 -15.34 -8.93
N LYS A 274 -13.14 -16.25 -9.90
CA LYS A 274 -12.51 -17.59 -9.89
C LYS A 274 -10.97 -17.54 -9.82
N TYR A 275 -10.34 -16.57 -10.46
CA TYR A 275 -8.88 -16.37 -10.43
C TYR A 275 -8.43 -15.83 -9.08
N MET A 276 -9.16 -14.86 -8.52
CA MET A 276 -8.94 -14.36 -7.17
C MET A 276 -9.17 -15.48 -6.14
N GLU A 277 -10.12 -16.39 -6.42
CA GLU A 277 -10.37 -17.64 -5.70
C GLU A 277 -9.36 -18.76 -6.00
N ARG A 278 -8.33 -18.51 -6.83
CA ARG A 278 -7.35 -19.51 -7.31
C ARG A 278 -7.94 -20.80 -7.90
N LYS A 279 -9.23 -20.85 -8.20
CA LYS A 279 -9.87 -21.97 -8.93
C LYS A 279 -9.35 -22.07 -10.35
N ILE A 280 -8.79 -20.98 -10.86
CA ILE A 280 -8.10 -20.92 -12.15
C ILE A 280 -6.75 -20.20 -12.01
N SER A 281 -5.75 -20.64 -12.74
CA SER A 281 -4.43 -19.99 -12.84
C SER A 281 -4.51 -18.66 -13.60
N ARG A 282 -3.43 -17.87 -13.55
CA ARG A 282 -3.32 -16.64 -14.36
C ARG A 282 -3.44 -16.95 -15.86
N GLU A 283 -2.80 -18.02 -16.32
CA GLU A 283 -2.85 -18.46 -17.72
C GLU A 283 -4.27 -18.88 -18.11
N GLN A 284 -4.96 -19.58 -17.21
CA GLN A 284 -6.36 -19.95 -17.41
C GLN A 284 -7.25 -18.70 -17.44
N LEU A 285 -7.09 -17.73 -16.53
CA LEU A 285 -7.82 -16.46 -16.58
C LEU A 285 -7.60 -15.75 -17.92
N VAL A 286 -6.35 -15.64 -18.37
CA VAL A 286 -6.00 -15.03 -19.65
C VAL A 286 -6.66 -15.79 -20.80
N THR A 287 -6.67 -17.12 -20.76
CA THR A 287 -7.30 -17.97 -21.78
C THR A 287 -8.82 -17.74 -21.83
N HIS A 288 -9.49 -17.75 -20.67
CA HIS A 288 -10.93 -17.50 -20.59
C HIS A 288 -11.29 -16.07 -21.02
N LEU A 289 -10.45 -15.09 -20.70
CA LEU A 289 -10.61 -13.71 -21.15
C LEU A 289 -10.48 -13.61 -22.68
N ARG A 290 -9.46 -14.24 -23.27
CA ARG A 290 -9.26 -14.31 -24.72
C ARG A 290 -10.42 -14.99 -25.44
N GLN A 291 -10.95 -16.08 -24.88
CA GLN A 291 -12.13 -16.78 -25.41
C GLN A 291 -13.42 -15.94 -25.33
N THR A 292 -13.60 -15.17 -24.24
CA THR A 292 -14.83 -14.39 -24.03
C THR A 292 -14.87 -13.09 -24.84
N VAL A 293 -13.70 -12.43 -24.97
CA VAL A 293 -13.57 -11.12 -25.65
C VAL A 293 -13.17 -11.25 -27.11
N GLY A 294 -12.33 -12.24 -27.44
CA GLY A 294 -11.68 -12.38 -28.73
C GLY A 294 -10.36 -11.62 -28.81
N ASP A 295 -9.32 -12.28 -29.34
CA ASP A 295 -7.95 -11.74 -29.39
C ASP A 295 -7.82 -10.43 -30.19
N HIS A 296 -8.62 -10.27 -31.25
CA HIS A 296 -8.61 -9.07 -32.09
C HIS A 296 -9.06 -7.84 -31.30
N LEU A 297 -10.14 -7.96 -30.54
CA LEU A 297 -10.67 -6.86 -29.72
C LEU A 297 -9.76 -6.57 -28.51
N LEU A 298 -9.21 -7.61 -27.88
CA LEU A 298 -8.25 -7.47 -26.78
C LEU A 298 -6.99 -6.71 -27.23
N LYS A 299 -6.42 -7.08 -28.39
CA LYS A 299 -5.26 -6.40 -28.98
C LYS A 299 -5.57 -4.95 -29.38
N SER A 300 -6.76 -4.70 -29.95
CA SER A 300 -7.19 -3.34 -30.33
C SER A 300 -7.29 -2.42 -29.11
N ILE A 301 -7.85 -2.92 -28.01
CA ILE A 301 -7.99 -2.18 -26.75
C ILE A 301 -6.64 -1.92 -26.10
N ILE A 302 -5.76 -2.92 -26.06
CA ILE A 302 -4.41 -2.78 -25.48
C ILE A 302 -3.58 -1.78 -26.30
N ARG A 303 -3.67 -1.81 -27.65
CA ARG A 303 -3.00 -0.83 -28.52
C ARG A 303 -3.54 0.59 -28.33
N LYS A 304 -4.86 0.77 -28.24
CA LYS A 304 -5.47 2.07 -27.92
C LYS A 304 -5.08 2.60 -26.54
N PHE A 305 -4.80 1.71 -25.59
CA PHE A 305 -4.30 2.07 -24.27
C PHE A 305 -2.83 2.48 -24.30
N GLN A 306 -1.99 1.77 -25.07
CA GLN A 306 -0.57 2.09 -25.25
C GLN A 306 -0.32 3.38 -26.03
N GLN A 307 -1.26 3.83 -26.86
CA GLN A 307 -1.19 5.11 -27.60
C GLN A 307 -1.75 6.31 -26.81
N ARG A 308 -2.33 6.07 -25.63
CA ARG A 308 -2.91 7.10 -24.74
C ARG A 308 -2.07 7.32 -23.47
N LEU A 309 -0.95 6.64 -23.37
CA LEU A 309 0.17 6.91 -22.47
C LEU A 309 1.23 7.64 -23.27
#